data_AF-A0A9X3J4S5-F1
#
_entry.id   AF-A0A9X3J4S5-F1
#
_cell.length_a   1.000
_cell.length_b   1.000
_cell.length_c   1.000
_cell.angle_alpha   90.00
_cell.angle_beta   90.00
_cell.angle_gamma   90.00
#
_symmetry.space_group_name_H-M   'P 1'
#
loop_
_entity.id
_entity.type
_entity.pdbx_description
1 polymer ?
#
loop_
_entity_poly.entity_id
_entity_poly.type
_entity_poly.pdbx_seq_one_letter_code
_entity_poly.pdbx_strand_id
1 'polypeptide(L)'
;MIACIRGTDHPLPQIAVMTAEEYADANPPAAPRTPAEQRLWDQYTRAYALLGFLHAKWEEPEPTPLAAPYLSYDTTSDTIIVVADGTERETELYGLLYTMALAARDRESDLSGLSLTETGTFDSKRALTALFAGEATFFADMARARELDYGELAEQFSYEHGMDLARKKFADPWATWGEAMSQFQYIYGAHYVLGAFRGGGMAAVDALYEDSLGSTAYALASSNSIDAAFSAIDLALPAPPEGFRYLSQDSLGPVMLQIHRVRETGDGNTRAVEQSLARSWVGDRLLVAGSDTSDAVAVVWQIAGPGGEVAETIVRATDIATWDAFEALFPG
;
A
#
# COMPACT_ATOMS: atom_id res chain seq x y z
N MET A 1 14.09 6.16 23.52
CA MET A 1 14.95 6.27 22.32
C MET A 1 14.23 6.94 21.16
N ILE A 2 13.10 6.40 20.65
CA ILE A 2 12.36 6.98 19.51
C ILE A 2 12.06 8.48 19.71
N ALA A 3 11.47 8.85 20.85
CA ALA A 3 11.21 10.25 21.20
C ALA A 3 12.47 11.14 21.13
N CYS A 4 13.62 10.64 21.60
CA CYS A 4 14.90 11.35 21.50
C CYS A 4 15.40 11.51 20.06
N ILE A 5 15.14 10.53 19.17
CA ILE A 5 15.54 10.62 17.76
C ILE A 5 14.65 11.63 17.03
N ARG A 6 13.36 11.65 17.35
CA ARG A 6 12.38 12.61 16.81
C ARG A 6 12.52 14.02 17.43
N GLY A 7 13.17 14.14 18.58
CA GLY A 7 13.23 15.40 19.32
C GLY A 7 11.92 15.76 20.03
N THR A 8 11.14 14.76 20.45
CA THR A 8 9.87 14.93 21.15
C THR A 8 9.93 14.42 22.59
N ASP A 9 8.99 14.86 23.43
CA ASP A 9 8.86 14.49 24.85
C ASP A 9 7.58 13.68 25.13
N HIS A 10 6.99 13.09 24.08
CA HIS A 10 5.77 12.28 24.21
C HIS A 10 5.94 11.16 25.24
N PRO A 11 4.91 10.91 26.07
CA PRO A 11 4.92 9.76 26.97
C PRO A 11 5.02 8.44 26.19
N LEU A 12 5.55 7.40 26.83
CA LEU A 12 5.51 6.06 26.24
C LEU A 12 4.06 5.57 26.16
N PRO A 13 3.66 4.89 25.06
CA PRO A 13 2.35 4.23 25.01
C PRO A 13 2.28 3.13 26.06
N GLN A 14 1.06 2.72 26.40
CA GLN A 14 0.86 1.53 27.23
C GLN A 14 1.37 0.32 26.45
N ILE A 15 1.94 -0.67 27.16
CA ILE A 15 2.37 -1.93 26.55
C ILE A 15 1.57 -3.05 27.21
N ALA A 16 0.75 -3.72 26.41
CA ALA A 16 0.00 -4.90 26.79
C ALA A 16 0.68 -6.13 26.21
N VAL A 17 1.29 -6.94 27.07
CA VAL A 17 1.87 -8.22 26.68
C VAL A 17 0.81 -9.30 26.87
N MET A 18 0.56 -10.09 25.83
CA MET A 18 -0.41 -11.18 25.87
C MET A 18 0.09 -12.40 25.09
N THR A 19 -0.43 -13.56 25.44
CA THR A 19 -0.22 -14.81 24.70
C THR A 19 -0.99 -14.82 23.38
N ALA A 20 -0.62 -15.71 22.46
CA ALA A 20 -1.36 -15.87 21.21
C ALA A 20 -2.82 -16.33 21.44
N GLU A 21 -3.06 -17.11 22.50
CA GLU A 21 -4.40 -17.54 22.92
C GLU A 21 -5.24 -16.35 23.41
N GLU A 22 -4.70 -15.54 24.33
CA GLU A 22 -5.37 -14.33 24.82
C GLU A 22 -5.68 -13.34 23.69
N TYR A 23 -4.76 -13.18 22.73
CA TYR A 23 -5.01 -12.35 21.55
C TYR A 23 -6.14 -12.91 20.68
N ALA A 24 -6.15 -14.23 20.43
CA ALA A 24 -7.17 -14.88 19.61
C ALA A 24 -8.56 -14.80 20.25
N ASP A 25 -8.64 -14.93 21.58
CA ASP A 25 -9.88 -14.76 22.34
C ASP A 25 -10.41 -13.32 22.27
N ALA A 26 -9.50 -12.33 22.31
CA ALA A 26 -9.85 -10.92 22.18
C ALA A 26 -10.19 -10.52 20.73
N ASN A 27 -9.64 -11.22 19.74
CA ASN A 27 -9.79 -10.93 18.31
C ASN A 27 -10.23 -12.20 17.55
N PRO A 28 -11.45 -12.69 17.80
CA PRO A 28 -11.93 -13.90 17.15
C PRO A 28 -11.94 -13.73 15.63
N PRO A 29 -11.69 -14.81 14.85
CA PRO A 29 -11.76 -14.75 13.41
C PRO A 29 -13.09 -14.17 12.93
N ALA A 30 -13.05 -13.45 11.81
CA ALA A 30 -14.27 -12.96 11.18
C ALA A 30 -15.24 -14.10 10.91
N ALA A 31 -16.55 -13.83 11.04
CA ALA A 31 -17.57 -14.79 10.67
C ALA A 31 -17.41 -15.19 9.19
N PRO A 32 -17.72 -16.45 8.83
CA PRO A 32 -17.70 -16.87 7.43
C PRO A 32 -18.56 -15.95 6.56
N ARG A 33 -18.07 -15.64 5.35
CA ARG A 33 -18.82 -14.86 4.37
C ARG A 33 -20.13 -15.57 4.01
N THR A 34 -21.22 -14.81 3.91
CA THR A 34 -22.47 -15.29 3.29
C THR A 34 -22.23 -15.66 1.83
N PRO A 35 -23.10 -16.46 1.18
CA PRO A 35 -22.95 -16.78 -0.24
C PRO A 35 -22.87 -15.55 -1.16
N ALA A 36 -23.57 -14.46 -0.81
CA ALA A 36 -23.53 -13.22 -1.59
C ALA A 36 -22.20 -12.48 -1.41
N GLU A 37 -21.67 -12.42 -0.19
CA GLU A 37 -20.36 -11.84 0.10
C GLU A 37 -19.23 -12.66 -0.53
N GLN A 38 -19.32 -13.99 -0.49
CA GLN A 38 -18.37 -14.87 -1.14
C GLN A 38 -18.37 -14.65 -2.66
N ARG A 39 -19.54 -14.56 -3.29
CA ARG A 39 -19.63 -14.28 -4.72
C ARG A 39 -18.99 -12.93 -5.08
N LEU A 40 -19.22 -11.89 -4.28
CA LEU A 40 -18.61 -10.58 -4.50
C LEU A 40 -17.09 -10.65 -4.34
N TRP A 41 -16.61 -11.35 -3.32
CA TRP A 41 -15.18 -11.59 -3.08
C TRP A 41 -14.51 -12.35 -4.23
N ASP A 42 -15.16 -13.39 -4.75
CA ASP A 42 -14.68 -14.16 -5.90
C ASP A 42 -14.61 -13.28 -7.15
N GLN A 43 -15.59 -12.38 -7.35
CA GLN A 43 -15.58 -11.43 -8.47
C GLN A 43 -14.42 -10.44 -8.36
N TYR A 44 -14.14 -9.89 -7.17
CA TYR A 44 -12.95 -9.05 -6.96
C TYR A 44 -11.67 -9.83 -7.18
N THR A 45 -11.53 -11.02 -6.59
CA THR A 45 -10.35 -11.87 -6.75
C THR A 45 -10.04 -12.13 -8.22
N ARG A 46 -11.05 -12.47 -9.02
CA ARG A 46 -10.91 -12.64 -10.47
C ARG A 46 -10.50 -11.33 -11.16
N ALA A 47 -11.07 -10.19 -10.78
CA ALA A 47 -10.67 -8.88 -11.31
C ALA A 47 -9.17 -8.58 -11.06
N TYR A 48 -8.70 -8.78 -9.82
CA TYR A 48 -7.28 -8.60 -9.49
C TYR A 48 -6.40 -9.61 -10.25
N ALA A 49 -6.86 -10.86 -10.44
CA ALA A 49 -6.13 -11.83 -11.25
C ALA A 49 -6.04 -11.44 -12.74
N LEU A 50 -7.11 -10.87 -13.32
CA LEU A 50 -7.11 -10.37 -14.70
C LEU A 50 -6.10 -9.24 -14.94
N LEU A 51 -5.79 -8.45 -13.90
CA LEU A 51 -4.75 -7.41 -13.93
C LEU A 51 -3.36 -7.95 -13.55
N GLY A 52 -3.21 -9.24 -13.27
CA GLY A 52 -1.93 -9.81 -12.83
C GLY A 52 -1.52 -9.41 -11.41
N PHE A 53 -2.45 -8.91 -10.60
CA PHE A 53 -2.23 -8.58 -9.18
C PHE A 53 -2.32 -9.80 -8.26
N LEU A 54 -3.00 -10.84 -8.73
CA LEU A 54 -3.03 -12.17 -8.13
C LEU A 54 -2.70 -13.20 -9.22
N HIS A 55 -2.05 -14.30 -8.85
CA HIS A 55 -1.85 -15.40 -9.80
C HIS A 55 -3.18 -16.13 -10.02
N ALA A 56 -3.37 -16.74 -11.20
CA ALA A 56 -4.64 -17.40 -11.56
C ALA A 56 -5.03 -18.60 -10.68
N LYS A 57 -4.10 -19.08 -9.85
CA LYS A 57 -4.30 -20.17 -8.87
C LYS A 57 -4.29 -19.65 -7.43
N TRP A 58 -4.44 -18.35 -7.24
CA TRP A 58 -4.43 -17.77 -5.92
C TRP A 58 -5.67 -18.26 -5.18
N GLU A 59 -5.42 -18.82 -4.00
CA GLU A 59 -6.45 -19.22 -3.07
C GLU A 59 -6.31 -18.30 -1.86
N GLU A 60 -7.45 -17.90 -1.29
CA GLU A 60 -7.42 -17.13 -0.05
C GLU A 60 -6.71 -17.99 1.01
N PRO A 61 -5.65 -17.46 1.64
CA PRO A 61 -4.98 -18.21 2.68
C PRO A 61 -5.97 -18.44 3.83
N GLU A 62 -6.04 -19.68 4.31
CA GLU A 62 -6.75 -19.99 5.54
C GLU A 62 -6.25 -19.04 6.65
N PRO A 63 -7.15 -18.54 7.53
CA PRO A 63 -6.76 -17.72 8.67
C PRO A 63 -5.64 -18.43 9.43
N THR A 64 -4.43 -17.90 9.29
CA THR A 64 -3.28 -18.52 9.93
C THR A 64 -3.36 -18.16 11.41
N PRO A 65 -3.16 -19.11 12.33
CA PRO A 65 -3.02 -18.78 13.75
C PRO A 65 -1.99 -17.67 13.89
N LEU A 66 -2.26 -16.71 14.78
CA LEU A 66 -1.34 -15.62 15.03
C LEU A 66 0.06 -16.18 15.32
N ALA A 67 1.03 -15.85 14.48
CA ALA A 67 2.41 -16.23 14.67
C ALA A 67 3.10 -15.20 15.57
N ALA A 68 3.70 -15.66 16.66
CA ALA A 68 4.64 -14.84 17.41
C ALA A 68 5.95 -14.71 16.60
N PRO A 69 6.61 -13.55 16.62
CA PRO A 69 6.17 -12.32 17.28
C PRO A 69 5.17 -11.51 16.46
N TYR A 70 4.12 -11.02 17.11
CA TYR A 70 3.16 -10.07 16.55
C TYR A 70 3.08 -8.83 17.42
N LEU A 71 3.25 -7.66 16.81
CA LEU A 71 3.18 -6.38 17.50
C LEU A 71 2.28 -5.44 16.71
N SER A 72 1.32 -4.82 17.39
CA SER A 72 0.41 -3.83 16.79
C SER A 72 0.23 -2.64 17.71
N TYR A 73 -0.15 -1.50 17.14
CA TYR A 73 -0.51 -0.30 17.87
C TYR A 73 -2.00 -0.02 17.69
N ASP A 74 -2.73 0.06 18.80
CA ASP A 74 -4.12 0.48 18.83
C ASP A 74 -4.20 1.98 19.11
N THR A 75 -4.55 2.75 18.08
CA THR A 75 -4.71 4.21 18.13
C THR A 75 -5.85 4.63 19.06
N THR A 76 -6.84 3.77 19.31
CA THR A 76 -8.01 4.09 20.16
C THR A 76 -7.64 4.10 21.64
N SER A 77 -6.80 3.15 22.05
CA SER A 77 -6.41 2.95 23.46
C SER A 77 -4.97 3.41 23.76
N ASP A 78 -4.26 3.96 22.78
CA ASP A 78 -2.85 4.33 22.85
C ASP A 78 -1.98 3.19 23.44
N THR A 79 -2.24 1.97 22.95
CA THR A 79 -1.64 0.74 23.48
C THR A 79 -0.90 -0.02 22.40
N ILE A 80 0.34 -0.39 22.68
CA ILE A 80 1.08 -1.39 21.90
C ILE A 80 0.73 -2.77 22.46
N ILE A 81 0.17 -3.61 21.59
CA ILE A 81 -0.08 -5.02 21.86
C ILE A 81 1.16 -5.80 21.44
N VAL A 82 1.68 -6.63 22.34
CA VAL A 82 2.84 -7.49 22.11
C VAL A 82 2.45 -8.93 22.35
N VAL A 83 2.45 -9.72 21.28
CA VAL A 83 2.39 -11.18 21.33
C VAL A 83 3.76 -11.71 20.98
N ALA A 84 4.49 -12.15 22.00
CA ALA A 84 5.87 -12.59 21.87
C ALA A 84 6.05 -13.93 22.59
N ASP A 85 6.87 -14.80 22.02
CA ASP A 85 7.26 -16.08 22.66
C ASP A 85 8.75 -16.10 23.06
N GLY A 86 9.49 -15.03 22.75
CA GLY A 86 10.89 -14.83 23.09
C GLY A 86 11.86 -15.60 22.20
N THR A 87 11.38 -16.27 21.14
CA THR A 87 12.21 -17.05 20.20
C THR A 87 12.87 -16.17 19.14
N GLU A 88 12.24 -15.04 18.78
CA GLU A 88 12.73 -14.10 17.77
C GLU A 88 12.99 -12.71 18.37
N ARG A 89 13.85 -12.64 19.40
CA ARG A 89 14.10 -11.41 20.18
C ARG A 89 14.48 -10.19 19.33
N GLU A 90 15.21 -10.38 18.24
CA GLU A 90 15.59 -9.28 17.35
C GLU A 90 14.38 -8.76 16.54
N THR A 91 13.55 -9.66 16.03
CA THR A 91 12.28 -9.33 15.36
C THR A 91 11.32 -8.63 16.34
N GLU A 92 11.21 -9.14 17.58
CA GLU A 92 10.40 -8.55 18.65
C GLU A 92 10.85 -7.12 18.99
N LEU A 93 12.16 -6.92 19.19
CA LEU A 93 12.71 -5.60 19.46
C LEU A 93 12.44 -4.64 18.30
N TYR A 94 12.69 -5.06 17.06
CA TYR A 94 12.43 -4.22 15.89
C TYR A 94 10.94 -3.88 15.77
N GLY A 95 10.05 -4.86 15.92
CA GLY A 95 8.60 -4.64 15.90
C GLY A 95 8.15 -3.66 16.98
N LEU A 96 8.79 -3.68 18.16
CA LEU A 96 8.46 -2.77 19.26
C LEU A 96 8.95 -1.35 18.96
N LEU A 97 10.14 -1.20 18.37
CA LEU A 97 10.65 0.10 17.92
C LEU A 97 9.76 0.69 16.82
N TYR A 98 9.30 -0.14 15.89
CA TYR A 98 8.37 0.22 14.82
C TYR A 98 7.02 0.69 15.37
N THR A 99 6.38 -0.06 16.27
CA THR A 99 5.09 0.33 16.86
C THR A 99 5.22 1.54 17.78
N MET A 100 6.34 1.72 18.48
CA MET A 100 6.63 2.95 19.21
C MET A 100 6.74 4.18 18.30
N ALA A 101 7.31 4.03 17.10
CA ALA A 101 7.37 5.11 16.13
C ALA A 101 5.98 5.49 15.58
N LEU A 102 5.12 4.49 15.32
CA LEU A 102 3.71 4.73 14.98
C LEU A 102 2.97 5.49 16.09
N ALA A 103 3.10 5.05 17.34
CA ALA A 103 2.47 5.70 18.49
C ALA A 103 2.95 7.13 18.71
N ALA A 104 4.23 7.41 18.42
CA ALA A 104 4.75 8.78 18.49
C ALA A 104 4.11 9.67 17.41
N ARG A 105 3.97 9.17 16.18
CA ARG A 105 3.33 9.92 15.08
C ARG A 105 1.84 10.15 15.33
N ASP A 106 1.10 9.16 15.85
CA ASP A 106 -0.35 9.30 16.12
C ASP A 106 -0.67 10.43 17.10
N ARG A 107 0.25 10.72 18.04
CA ARG A 107 0.12 11.85 18.97
C ARG A 107 0.39 13.21 18.34
N GLU A 108 1.12 13.24 17.23
CA GLU A 108 1.45 14.47 16.48
C GLU A 108 0.42 14.73 15.38
N SER A 109 -0.15 13.67 14.83
CA SER A 109 -1.10 13.70 13.72
C SER A 109 -2.10 12.57 13.94
N ASP A 110 -3.39 12.91 14.07
CA ASP A 110 -4.46 11.91 14.24
C ASP A 110 -4.50 10.97 13.03
N LEU A 111 -3.82 9.81 13.12
CA LEU A 111 -3.71 8.86 12.01
C LEU A 111 -5.08 8.24 11.72
N SER A 112 -5.92 8.10 12.74
CA SER A 112 -7.28 7.61 12.59
C SER A 112 -8.13 8.59 11.77
N GLY A 113 -7.99 9.89 12.04
CA GLY A 113 -8.59 10.97 11.29
C GLY A 113 -8.11 11.00 9.84
N LEU A 114 -6.79 11.03 9.63
CA LEU A 114 -6.19 11.07 8.28
C LEU A 114 -6.62 9.88 7.41
N SER A 115 -6.70 8.68 7.99
CA SER A 115 -7.17 7.47 7.31
C SER A 115 -8.64 7.57 6.88
N LEU A 116 -9.48 8.22 7.69
CA LEU A 116 -10.93 8.31 7.47
C LEU A 116 -11.36 9.51 6.61
N THR A 117 -10.65 10.64 6.66
CA THR A 117 -11.13 11.90 6.06
C THR A 117 -10.41 12.33 4.79
N GLU A 118 -9.15 11.92 4.57
CA GLU A 118 -8.32 12.48 3.50
C GLU A 118 -8.05 11.52 2.34
N THR A 119 -8.40 10.23 2.49
CA THR A 119 -8.06 9.21 1.49
C THR A 119 -9.30 8.64 0.81
N GLY A 120 -9.66 9.23 -0.33
CA GLY A 120 -10.85 8.83 -1.11
C GLY A 120 -10.62 7.63 -2.04
N THR A 121 -9.36 7.28 -2.33
CA THR A 121 -8.97 6.30 -3.34
C THR A 121 -7.99 5.27 -2.79
N PHE A 122 -7.84 4.13 -3.44
CA PHE A 122 -6.80 3.16 -3.11
C PHE A 122 -5.40 3.80 -3.18
N ASP A 123 -5.11 4.60 -4.20
CA ASP A 123 -3.82 5.29 -4.35
C ASP A 123 -3.50 6.20 -3.14
N SER A 124 -4.40 7.12 -2.80
CA SER A 124 -4.20 8.03 -1.64
C SER A 124 -4.08 7.27 -0.31
N LYS A 125 -4.88 6.21 -0.11
CA LYS A 125 -4.76 5.31 1.05
C LYS A 125 -3.37 4.68 1.12
N ARG A 126 -2.84 4.22 -0.02
CA ARG A 126 -1.52 3.59 -0.09
C ARG A 126 -0.38 4.60 0.01
N ALA A 127 -0.58 5.83 -0.44
CA ALA A 127 0.35 6.95 -0.26
C ALA A 127 0.52 7.27 1.22
N LEU A 128 -0.61 7.50 1.93
CA LEU A 128 -0.62 7.71 3.38
C LEU A 128 0.00 6.51 4.11
N THR A 129 -0.35 5.28 3.70
CA THR A 129 0.23 4.06 4.29
C THR A 129 1.74 3.99 4.14
N ALA A 130 2.25 4.29 2.94
CA ALA A 130 3.68 4.31 2.70
C ALA A 130 4.38 5.39 3.51
N LEU A 131 3.75 6.55 3.71
CA LEU A 131 4.33 7.61 4.53
C LEU A 131 4.48 7.19 5.99
N PHE A 132 3.41 6.73 6.66
CA PHE A 132 3.50 6.38 8.07
C PHE A 132 4.29 5.09 8.32
N ALA A 133 4.12 4.06 7.48
CA ALA A 133 4.83 2.79 7.63
C ALA A 133 6.31 2.97 7.29
N GLY A 134 6.60 3.80 6.30
CA GLY A 134 7.94 4.22 5.95
C GLY A 134 8.62 5.02 7.05
N GLU A 135 7.91 5.97 7.65
CA GLU A 135 8.41 6.73 8.78
C GLU A 135 8.73 5.84 9.98
N ALA A 136 7.79 4.96 10.36
CA ALA A 136 8.00 4.03 11.46
C ALA A 136 9.19 3.08 11.19
N THR A 137 9.33 2.60 9.95
CA THR A 137 10.49 1.81 9.50
C THR A 137 11.79 2.59 9.66
N PHE A 138 11.83 3.83 9.16
CA PHE A 138 13.01 4.68 9.25
C PHE A 138 13.44 4.96 10.69
N PHE A 139 12.51 5.31 11.57
CA PHE A 139 12.84 5.57 12.98
C PHE A 139 13.19 4.30 13.75
N ALA A 140 12.56 3.15 13.42
CA ALA A 140 12.94 1.87 13.99
C ALA A 140 14.36 1.44 13.58
N ASP A 141 14.70 1.63 12.30
CA ASP A 141 16.04 1.38 11.76
C ASP A 141 17.09 2.27 12.42
N MET A 142 16.84 3.58 12.54
CA MET A 142 17.74 4.50 13.26
C MET A 142 17.92 4.14 14.72
N ALA A 143 16.83 3.76 15.39
CA ALA A 143 16.85 3.33 16.78
C ALA A 143 17.68 2.06 16.97
N ARG A 144 17.42 1.04 16.14
CA ARG A 144 18.22 -0.19 16.12
C ARG A 144 19.69 0.09 15.82
N ALA A 145 19.98 1.00 14.89
CA ALA A 145 21.35 1.38 14.58
C ALA A 145 22.07 2.03 15.77
N ARG A 146 21.39 2.90 16.53
CA ARG A 146 21.94 3.51 17.75
C ARG A 146 22.20 2.49 18.87
N GLU A 147 21.31 1.54 19.08
CA GLU A 147 21.50 0.48 20.09
C GLU A 147 22.66 -0.45 19.77
N LEU A 148 22.93 -0.68 18.48
CA LEU A 148 24.04 -1.51 18.01
C LEU A 148 25.38 -0.75 17.94
N ASP A 149 25.44 0.45 18.52
CA ASP A 149 26.61 1.34 18.58
C ASP A 149 27.26 1.57 17.21
N TYR A 150 26.43 1.60 16.16
CA TYR A 150 26.91 1.71 14.79
C TYR A 150 27.50 3.08 14.43
N GLY A 151 27.56 4.04 15.36
CA GLY A 151 28.26 5.32 15.18
C GLY A 151 27.96 5.99 13.82
N GLU A 152 29.01 6.21 13.02
CA GLU A 152 28.98 6.83 11.68
C GLU A 152 28.19 6.04 10.60
N LEU A 153 27.78 4.78 10.84
CA LEU A 153 26.95 4.00 9.90
C LEU A 153 25.50 4.49 9.79
N ALA A 154 25.02 5.29 10.75
CA ALA A 154 23.73 5.97 10.63
C ALA A 154 23.67 6.89 9.40
N GLU A 155 24.80 7.48 8.99
CA GLU A 155 24.90 8.34 7.81
C GLU A 155 24.90 7.54 6.50
N GLN A 156 25.29 6.26 6.55
CA GLN A 156 25.36 5.34 5.41
C GLN A 156 24.03 4.61 5.15
N PHE A 157 23.01 4.85 5.97
CA PHE A 157 21.71 4.20 5.80
C PHE A 157 21.14 4.51 4.41
N SER A 158 20.83 3.46 3.65
CA SER A 158 20.28 3.55 2.30
C SER A 158 19.28 2.43 2.11
N TYR A 159 18.14 2.78 1.54
CA TYR A 159 17.10 1.82 1.16
C TYR A 159 17.28 1.30 -0.27
N GLU A 160 18.33 1.70 -1.00
CA GLU A 160 18.54 1.32 -2.41
C GLU A 160 18.53 -0.19 -2.62
N HIS A 161 19.21 -0.96 -1.76
CA HIS A 161 19.19 -2.43 -1.84
C HIS A 161 17.79 -2.99 -1.59
N GLY A 162 17.07 -2.43 -0.60
CA GLY A 162 15.68 -2.77 -0.34
C GLY A 162 14.80 -2.48 -1.55
N MET A 163 15.01 -1.35 -2.23
CA MET A 163 14.23 -0.98 -3.42
C MET A 163 14.45 -2.00 -4.55
N ASP A 164 15.66 -2.52 -4.71
CA ASP A 164 15.91 -3.59 -5.68
C ASP A 164 15.18 -4.90 -5.33
N LEU A 165 15.05 -5.22 -4.04
CA LEU A 165 14.22 -6.35 -3.59
C LEU A 165 12.73 -6.09 -3.81
N ALA A 166 12.26 -4.87 -3.53
CA ALA A 166 10.89 -4.45 -3.77
C ALA A 166 10.55 -4.54 -5.27
N ARG A 167 11.44 -4.06 -6.16
CA ARG A 167 11.29 -4.19 -7.62
C ARG A 167 11.22 -5.64 -8.08
N LYS A 168 12.03 -6.54 -7.49
CA LYS A 168 11.91 -7.99 -7.75
C LYS A 168 10.54 -8.52 -7.34
N LYS A 169 9.99 -8.07 -6.21
CA LYS A 169 8.64 -8.44 -5.78
C LYS A 169 7.53 -7.86 -6.65
N PHE A 170 7.72 -6.66 -7.20
CA PHE A 170 6.78 -6.10 -8.18
C PHE A 170 6.77 -6.97 -9.45
N ALA A 171 7.94 -7.41 -9.91
CA ALA A 171 8.10 -8.27 -11.08
C ALA A 171 7.66 -9.73 -10.88
N ASP A 172 7.63 -10.21 -9.63
CA ASP A 172 7.30 -11.60 -9.30
C ASP A 172 5.81 -11.90 -9.58
N PRO A 173 5.48 -12.76 -10.57
CA PRO A 173 4.09 -13.07 -10.90
C PRO A 173 3.40 -13.94 -9.84
N TRP A 174 4.16 -14.52 -8.91
CA TRP A 174 3.62 -15.28 -7.78
C TRP A 174 3.39 -14.44 -6.55
N ALA A 175 4.02 -13.26 -6.45
CA ALA A 175 3.75 -12.33 -5.38
C ALA A 175 2.35 -11.72 -5.56
N THR A 176 1.54 -11.78 -4.52
CA THR A 176 0.31 -11.01 -4.43
C THR A 176 0.60 -9.51 -4.48
N TRP A 177 -0.37 -8.72 -4.90
CA TRP A 177 -0.25 -7.26 -4.79
C TRP A 177 -0.05 -6.82 -3.33
N GLY A 178 -0.59 -7.56 -2.35
CA GLY A 178 -0.38 -7.27 -0.92
C GLY A 178 1.09 -7.38 -0.51
N GLU A 179 1.77 -8.45 -0.95
CA GLU A 179 3.21 -8.62 -0.71
C GLU A 179 4.03 -7.56 -1.43
N ALA A 180 3.71 -7.24 -2.68
CA ALA A 180 4.37 -6.16 -3.42
C ALA A 180 4.15 -4.79 -2.72
N MET A 181 2.91 -4.46 -2.38
CA MET A 181 2.56 -3.20 -1.72
C MET A 181 3.15 -3.09 -0.32
N SER A 182 3.32 -4.19 0.40
CA SER A 182 4.06 -4.23 1.67
C SER A 182 5.50 -3.75 1.45
N GLN A 183 6.20 -4.27 0.43
CA GLN A 183 7.55 -3.80 0.11
C GLN A 183 7.57 -2.31 -0.28
N PHE A 184 6.58 -1.84 -1.05
CA PHE A 184 6.45 -0.42 -1.36
C PHE A 184 6.31 0.42 -0.09
N GLN A 185 5.36 0.08 0.78
CA GLN A 185 5.03 0.85 1.97
C GLN A 185 6.21 0.98 2.92
N TYR A 186 6.91 -0.12 3.18
CA TYR A 186 8.05 -0.10 4.11
C TYR A 186 9.30 0.49 3.47
N ILE A 187 9.66 0.07 2.24
CA ILE A 187 10.95 0.43 1.66
C ILE A 187 10.92 1.76 0.92
N TYR A 188 9.97 1.95 -0.01
CA TYR A 188 9.87 3.23 -0.73
C TYR A 188 9.40 4.33 0.21
N GLY A 189 8.46 4.02 1.11
CA GLY A 189 8.06 4.91 2.18
C GLY A 189 9.24 5.38 3.03
N ALA A 190 10.05 4.45 3.55
CA ALA A 190 11.18 4.82 4.39
C ALA A 190 12.28 5.55 3.60
N HIS A 191 12.50 5.19 2.33
CA HIS A 191 13.41 5.94 1.46
C HIS A 191 12.95 7.39 1.25
N TYR A 192 11.66 7.58 1.04
CA TYR A 192 11.06 8.89 0.85
C TYR A 192 11.17 9.76 2.11
N VAL A 193 10.85 9.19 3.29
CA VAL A 193 11.01 9.87 4.59
C VAL A 193 12.48 10.19 4.88
N LEU A 194 13.39 9.26 4.61
CA LEU A 194 14.83 9.49 4.76
C LEU A 194 15.31 10.67 3.90
N GLY A 195 14.80 10.79 2.67
CA GLY A 195 15.10 11.91 1.78
C GLY A 195 14.68 13.26 2.39
N ALA A 196 13.45 13.35 2.88
CA ALA A 196 12.95 14.55 3.56
C ALA A 196 13.74 14.87 4.83
N PHE A 197 13.98 13.87 5.68
CA PHE A 197 14.75 14.01 6.90
C PHE A 197 16.18 14.52 6.65
N ARG A 198 16.85 14.03 5.61
CA ARG A 198 18.18 14.54 5.20
C ARG A 198 18.14 15.96 4.65
N GLY A 199 17.03 16.35 4.02
CA GLY A 199 16.86 17.68 3.43
C GLY A 199 16.55 18.78 4.45
N GLY A 200 15.82 18.46 5.52
CA GLY A 200 15.36 19.48 6.48
C GLY A 200 14.97 18.96 7.87
N GLY A 201 15.40 17.74 8.24
CA GLY A 201 15.07 17.12 9.52
C GLY A 201 13.59 16.81 9.67
N MET A 202 13.09 16.79 10.92
CA MET A 202 11.69 16.48 11.22
C MET A 202 10.71 17.43 10.55
N ALA A 203 11.01 18.73 10.48
CA ALA A 203 10.10 19.70 9.85
C ALA A 203 9.82 19.37 8.38
N ALA A 204 10.80 18.82 7.66
CA ALA A 204 10.60 18.37 6.28
C ALA A 204 9.82 17.04 6.20
N VAL A 205 9.94 16.16 7.21
CA VAL A 205 9.11 14.95 7.32
C VAL A 205 7.66 15.32 7.60
N ASP A 206 7.42 16.26 8.51
CA ASP A 206 6.07 16.72 8.86
C ASP A 206 5.36 17.36 7.66
N ALA A 207 6.09 18.15 6.85
CA ALA A 207 5.56 18.71 5.61
C ALA A 207 5.06 17.63 4.61
N LEU A 208 5.58 16.40 4.65
CA LEU A 208 5.11 15.33 3.77
C LEU A 208 3.64 14.97 4.02
N TYR A 209 3.16 15.14 5.25
CA TYR A 209 1.77 14.84 5.63
C TYR A 209 0.78 15.90 5.12
N GLU A 210 1.26 17.07 4.69
CA GLU A 210 0.42 18.08 4.06
C GLU A 210 0.49 17.96 2.52
N ASP A 211 1.69 17.72 1.98
CA ASP A 211 1.95 17.89 0.54
C ASP A 211 1.81 16.59 -0.28
N SER A 212 1.94 15.41 0.35
CA SER A 212 2.21 14.16 -0.40
C SER A 212 1.26 12.99 -0.16
N LEU A 213 0.13 13.22 0.52
CA LEU A 213 -0.89 12.19 0.77
C LEU A 213 -1.74 11.85 -0.47
N GLY A 214 -1.68 12.69 -1.50
CA GLY A 214 -2.56 12.57 -2.67
C GLY A 214 -2.26 11.39 -3.59
N SER A 215 -1.02 10.86 -3.62
CA SER A 215 -0.65 9.80 -4.55
C SER A 215 0.61 9.03 -4.15
N THR A 216 0.65 7.73 -4.47
CA THR A 216 1.87 6.91 -4.35
C THR A 216 3.00 7.39 -5.28
N ALA A 217 2.73 8.28 -6.23
CA ALA A 217 3.71 8.92 -7.10
C ALA A 217 4.88 9.54 -6.33
N TYR A 218 4.61 10.20 -5.20
CA TYR A 218 5.63 10.91 -4.42
C TYR A 218 6.68 9.96 -3.84
N ALA A 219 6.23 8.89 -3.18
CA ALA A 219 7.17 7.90 -2.63
C ALA A 219 7.86 7.10 -3.75
N LEU A 220 7.15 6.82 -4.86
CA LEU A 220 7.71 6.17 -6.04
C LEU A 220 8.83 7.00 -6.70
N ALA A 221 8.64 8.32 -6.80
CA ALA A 221 9.67 9.26 -7.26
C ALA A 221 10.74 9.52 -6.18
N SER A 222 10.45 9.20 -4.93
CA SER A 222 11.22 9.59 -3.75
C SER A 222 11.48 11.10 -3.71
N SER A 223 10.44 11.87 -4.04
CA SER A 223 10.52 13.31 -4.22
C SER A 223 9.15 13.95 -4.00
N ASN A 224 9.11 15.04 -3.23
CA ASN A 224 7.93 15.88 -3.03
C ASN A 224 7.79 16.97 -4.12
N SER A 225 8.75 17.07 -5.06
CA SER A 225 8.80 18.11 -6.09
C SER A 225 8.41 17.56 -7.47
N ILE A 226 7.41 16.68 -7.53
CA ILE A 226 6.86 16.23 -8.80
C ILE A 226 5.80 17.26 -9.24
N ASP A 227 6.01 17.87 -10.40
CA ASP A 227 5.09 18.84 -11.01
C ASP A 227 3.83 18.16 -11.60
N ALA A 228 3.36 17.07 -11.00
CA ALA A 228 2.21 16.32 -11.45
C ALA A 228 0.94 16.93 -10.86
N ALA A 229 0.09 17.53 -11.70
CA ALA A 229 -1.21 18.01 -11.29
C ALA A 229 -2.18 16.82 -11.20
N PHE A 230 -2.15 16.09 -10.09
CA PHE A 230 -3.03 14.92 -9.92
C PHE A 230 -4.50 15.29 -10.08
N SER A 231 -5.19 14.55 -10.95
CA SER A 231 -6.59 14.78 -11.25
C SER A 231 -7.28 13.44 -11.36
N ALA A 232 -8.43 13.30 -10.69
CA ALA A 232 -9.29 12.16 -10.92
C ALA A 232 -9.81 12.22 -12.36
N ILE A 233 -9.85 11.07 -13.05
CA ILE A 233 -10.50 10.96 -14.35
C ILE A 233 -12.01 11.09 -14.13
N ASP A 234 -12.51 12.33 -14.22
CA ASP A 234 -13.93 12.66 -14.11
C ASP A 234 -14.63 12.53 -15.47
N LEU A 235 -14.77 11.27 -15.91
CA LEU A 235 -15.56 10.92 -17.08
C LEU A 235 -16.90 10.32 -16.64
N ALA A 236 -17.96 10.73 -17.34
CA ALA A 236 -19.26 10.09 -17.20
C ALA A 236 -19.14 8.62 -17.63
N LEU A 237 -19.46 7.70 -16.72
CA LEU A 237 -19.43 6.28 -17.04
C LEU A 237 -20.63 5.90 -17.91
N PRO A 238 -20.43 5.13 -18.99
CA PRO A 238 -21.55 4.53 -19.71
C PRO A 238 -22.32 3.58 -18.79
N ALA A 239 -23.55 3.23 -19.17
CA ALA A 239 -24.26 2.15 -18.48
C ALA A 239 -23.51 0.81 -18.71
N PRO A 240 -23.44 -0.08 -17.71
CA PRO A 240 -22.84 -1.40 -17.91
C PRO A 240 -23.67 -2.20 -18.94
N PRO A 241 -23.05 -3.16 -19.66
CA PRO A 241 -23.77 -4.06 -20.55
C PRO A 241 -24.91 -4.80 -19.84
N GLU A 242 -25.91 -5.27 -20.60
CA GLU A 242 -27.04 -6.01 -20.03
C GLU A 242 -26.57 -7.22 -19.21
N GLY A 243 -27.10 -7.37 -18.00
CA GLY A 243 -26.74 -8.44 -17.07
C GLY A 243 -25.47 -8.19 -16.25
N PHE A 244 -24.82 -7.03 -16.41
CA PHE A 244 -23.69 -6.60 -15.61
C PHE A 244 -24.04 -5.41 -14.70
N ARG A 245 -23.30 -5.29 -13.61
CA ARG A 245 -23.27 -4.11 -12.74
C ARG A 245 -21.84 -3.72 -12.40
N TYR A 246 -21.61 -2.44 -12.16
CA TYR A 246 -20.35 -1.99 -11.58
C TYR A 246 -20.29 -2.38 -10.10
N LEU A 247 -19.24 -3.10 -9.72
CA LEU A 247 -18.96 -3.53 -8.36
C LEU A 247 -18.14 -2.48 -7.60
N SER A 248 -17.13 -1.92 -8.26
CA SER A 248 -16.29 -0.85 -7.70
C SER A 248 -15.84 0.14 -8.77
N GLN A 249 -15.48 1.33 -8.28
CA GLN A 249 -14.77 2.36 -9.01
C GLN A 249 -13.70 2.92 -8.08
N ASP A 250 -12.46 2.98 -8.52
CA ASP A 250 -11.35 3.45 -7.68
C ASP A 250 -10.20 4.02 -8.52
N SER A 251 -9.20 4.61 -7.89
CA SER A 251 -7.91 4.99 -8.48
C SER A 251 -6.82 4.16 -7.79
N LEU A 252 -6.08 3.37 -8.57
CA LEU A 252 -5.08 2.43 -8.06
C LEU A 252 -3.68 3.05 -7.96
N GLY A 253 -3.43 4.09 -8.77
CA GLY A 253 -2.21 4.86 -8.70
C GLY A 253 -1.05 4.29 -9.53
N PRO A 254 0.04 5.06 -9.62
CA PRO A 254 1.18 4.71 -10.45
C PRO A 254 1.93 3.46 -9.96
N VAL A 255 1.94 3.16 -8.65
CA VAL A 255 2.62 1.96 -8.16
C VAL A 255 1.94 0.69 -8.62
N MET A 256 0.61 0.63 -8.54
CA MET A 256 -0.14 -0.52 -9.05
C MET A 256 0.05 -0.65 -10.56
N LEU A 257 0.08 0.46 -11.29
CA LEU A 257 0.34 0.45 -12.73
C LEU A 257 1.76 -0.04 -13.06
N GLN A 258 2.76 0.33 -12.25
CA GLN A 258 4.10 -0.20 -12.34
C GLN A 258 4.11 -1.72 -12.14
N ILE A 259 3.44 -2.22 -11.09
CA ILE A 259 3.32 -3.67 -10.80
C ILE A 259 2.64 -4.41 -11.97
N HIS A 260 1.56 -3.85 -12.53
CA HIS A 260 0.89 -4.42 -13.68
C HIS A 260 1.82 -4.54 -14.89
N ARG A 261 2.46 -3.43 -15.29
CA ARG A 261 3.31 -3.35 -16.49
C ARG A 261 4.54 -4.25 -16.41
N VAL A 262 5.22 -4.28 -15.25
CA VAL A 262 6.39 -5.15 -15.08
C VAL A 262 6.04 -6.62 -15.20
N ARG A 263 4.87 -7.03 -14.70
CA ARG A 263 4.39 -8.42 -14.78
C ARG A 263 3.93 -8.78 -16.19
N GLU A 264 3.29 -7.85 -16.88
CA GLU A 264 2.82 -8.07 -18.26
C GLU A 264 3.97 -8.16 -19.26
N THR A 265 4.96 -7.27 -19.15
CA THR A 265 6.11 -7.24 -20.07
C THR A 265 7.18 -8.27 -19.73
N GLY A 266 7.26 -8.70 -18.47
CA GLY A 266 8.36 -9.50 -17.94
C GLY A 266 9.70 -8.75 -17.93
N ASP A 267 9.71 -7.44 -18.17
CA ASP A 267 10.93 -6.63 -18.21
C ASP A 267 11.36 -6.25 -16.78
N GLY A 268 12.48 -6.82 -16.33
CA GLY A 268 13.07 -6.49 -15.04
C GLY A 268 13.66 -5.08 -14.95
N ASN A 269 13.76 -4.33 -16.05
CA ASN A 269 14.27 -2.95 -16.06
C ASN A 269 13.23 -1.93 -15.57
N THR A 270 12.90 -2.06 -14.28
CA THR A 270 11.82 -1.33 -13.61
C THR A 270 12.17 0.12 -13.30
N ARG A 271 13.45 0.47 -13.08
CA ARG A 271 13.83 1.78 -12.52
C ARG A 271 13.51 2.97 -13.42
N ALA A 272 13.79 2.87 -14.73
CA ALA A 272 13.51 3.97 -15.65
C ALA A 272 12.01 4.15 -15.87
N VAL A 273 11.27 3.05 -15.96
CA VAL A 273 9.80 3.03 -16.09
C VAL A 273 9.14 3.61 -14.83
N GLU A 274 9.61 3.21 -13.65
CA GLU A 274 9.19 3.72 -12.35
C GLU A 274 9.30 5.25 -12.27
N GLN A 275 10.48 5.80 -12.58
CA GLN A 275 10.72 7.23 -12.53
C GLN A 275 9.96 8.02 -13.59
N SER A 276 9.80 7.44 -14.78
CA SER A 276 8.94 8.03 -15.81
C SER A 276 7.50 8.08 -15.34
N LEU A 277 6.98 6.96 -14.83
CA LEU A 277 5.59 6.83 -14.43
C LEU A 277 5.25 7.75 -13.26
N ALA A 278 6.12 7.83 -12.25
CA ALA A 278 5.91 8.70 -11.10
C ALA A 278 5.81 10.20 -11.49
N ARG A 279 6.37 10.60 -12.65
CA ARG A 279 6.35 11.98 -13.14
C ARG A 279 5.32 12.24 -14.23
N SER A 280 4.93 11.22 -14.99
CA SER A 280 4.01 11.37 -16.12
C SER A 280 2.59 10.93 -15.82
N TRP A 281 2.38 10.14 -14.76
CA TRP A 281 1.06 9.73 -14.33
C TRP A 281 0.33 10.92 -13.69
N VAL A 282 -0.87 11.19 -14.17
CA VAL A 282 -1.71 12.32 -13.73
C VAL A 282 -2.96 11.83 -13.01
N GLY A 283 -3.42 10.61 -13.31
CA GLY A 283 -4.61 10.02 -12.72
C GLY A 283 -4.94 8.68 -13.35
N ASP A 284 -5.82 7.93 -12.72
CA ASP A 284 -6.40 6.73 -13.28
C ASP A 284 -7.83 6.50 -12.77
N ARG A 285 -8.54 5.58 -13.42
CA ARG A 285 -9.82 5.07 -12.97
C ARG A 285 -9.95 3.60 -13.30
N LEU A 286 -10.04 2.80 -12.25
CA LEU A 286 -10.35 1.39 -12.29
C LEU A 286 -11.86 1.19 -12.14
N LEU A 287 -12.44 0.39 -13.01
CA LEU A 287 -13.81 -0.11 -12.93
C LEU A 287 -13.77 -1.62 -12.86
N VAL A 288 -14.46 -2.19 -11.88
CA VAL A 288 -14.72 -3.63 -11.84
C VAL A 288 -16.20 -3.85 -12.09
N ALA A 289 -16.53 -4.70 -13.06
CA ALA A 289 -17.90 -5.08 -13.35
C ALA A 289 -18.09 -6.59 -13.21
N GLY A 290 -19.20 -6.99 -12.61
CA GLY A 290 -19.57 -8.39 -12.39
C GLY A 290 -20.93 -8.70 -12.98
N SER A 291 -21.06 -9.90 -13.54
CA SER A 291 -22.34 -10.43 -13.99
C SER A 291 -23.27 -10.71 -12.81
N ASP A 292 -24.57 -10.47 -13.01
CA ASP A 292 -25.61 -10.76 -12.03
C ASP A 292 -26.03 -12.23 -12.04
N THR A 293 -25.78 -12.95 -13.13
CA THR A 293 -26.29 -14.32 -13.34
C THR A 293 -25.20 -15.38 -13.53
N SER A 294 -23.94 -14.96 -13.71
CA SER A 294 -22.78 -15.84 -13.88
C SER A 294 -21.59 -15.34 -13.07
N ASP A 295 -20.46 -16.03 -13.20
CA ASP A 295 -19.20 -15.60 -12.59
C ASP A 295 -18.33 -14.74 -13.53
N ALA A 296 -18.92 -14.21 -14.61
CA ALA A 296 -18.20 -13.36 -15.55
C ALA A 296 -17.82 -12.02 -14.88
N VAL A 297 -16.60 -11.58 -15.14
CA VAL A 297 -16.03 -10.34 -14.60
C VAL A 297 -15.30 -9.60 -15.71
N ALA A 298 -15.45 -8.28 -15.73
CA ALA A 298 -14.66 -7.37 -16.55
C ALA A 298 -13.95 -6.35 -15.66
N VAL A 299 -12.80 -5.91 -16.13
CA VAL A 299 -12.03 -4.83 -15.56
C VAL A 299 -11.69 -3.84 -16.66
N VAL A 300 -11.94 -2.56 -16.40
CA VAL A 300 -11.54 -1.45 -17.26
C VAL A 300 -10.67 -0.53 -16.44
N TRP A 301 -9.46 -0.26 -16.90
CA TRP A 301 -8.54 0.68 -16.25
C TRP A 301 -8.12 1.76 -17.21
N GLN A 302 -8.66 2.96 -17.01
CA GLN A 302 -8.32 4.14 -17.80
C GLN A 302 -7.18 4.88 -17.11
N ILE A 303 -6.16 5.27 -17.87
CA ILE A 303 -4.95 5.92 -17.35
C ILE A 303 -4.81 7.27 -18.03
N ALA A 304 -4.69 8.33 -17.24
CA ALA A 304 -4.48 9.68 -17.74
C ALA A 304 -2.99 9.99 -17.89
N GLY A 305 -2.64 10.51 -19.06
CA GLY A 305 -1.28 10.99 -19.35
C GLY A 305 -1.10 12.48 -19.02
N PRO A 306 0.07 13.03 -19.35
CA PRO A 306 0.31 14.48 -19.25
C PRO A 306 -0.74 15.26 -20.05
N GLY A 307 -1.57 16.06 -19.37
CA GLY A 307 -2.70 16.78 -19.96
C GLY A 307 -4.07 16.37 -19.42
N GLY A 308 -4.16 15.28 -18.65
CA GLY A 308 -5.39 14.86 -17.97
C GLY A 308 -6.39 14.09 -18.84
N GLU A 309 -6.10 13.94 -20.13
CA GLU A 309 -6.88 13.07 -21.03
C GLU A 309 -6.50 11.60 -20.85
N VAL A 310 -7.44 10.70 -21.14
CA VAL A 310 -7.20 9.25 -21.16
C VAL A 310 -6.18 8.94 -22.26
N ALA A 311 -5.00 8.48 -21.85
CA ALA A 311 -3.92 8.13 -22.76
C ALA A 311 -3.88 6.62 -23.06
N GLU A 312 -4.48 5.80 -22.21
CA GLU A 312 -4.52 4.35 -22.33
C GLU A 312 -5.79 3.82 -21.63
N THR A 313 -6.45 2.84 -22.24
CA THR A 313 -7.49 2.03 -21.57
C THR A 313 -7.11 0.56 -21.62
N ILE A 314 -7.07 -0.08 -20.46
CA ILE A 314 -6.80 -1.52 -20.32
C ILE A 314 -8.14 -2.21 -20.05
N VAL A 315 -8.61 -3.03 -20.99
CA VAL A 315 -9.79 -3.88 -20.80
C VAL A 315 -9.35 -5.35 -20.65
N ARG A 316 -9.83 -6.00 -19.59
CA ARG A 316 -9.63 -7.43 -19.34
C ARG A 316 -10.94 -8.06 -18.90
N ALA A 317 -11.22 -9.30 -19.34
CA ALA A 317 -12.42 -10.02 -18.92
C ALA A 317 -12.18 -11.52 -18.83
N THR A 318 -13.08 -12.21 -18.12
CA THR A 318 -13.03 -13.67 -17.93
C THR A 318 -13.30 -14.49 -19.20
N ASP A 319 -13.99 -13.89 -20.18
CA ASP A 319 -14.34 -14.53 -21.45
C ASP A 319 -14.45 -13.49 -22.58
N ILE A 320 -14.43 -13.97 -23.82
CA ILE A 320 -14.39 -13.11 -25.02
C ILE A 320 -15.66 -12.27 -25.21
N ALA A 321 -16.84 -12.81 -24.87
CA ALA A 321 -18.09 -12.10 -25.06
C ALA A 321 -18.20 -10.93 -24.07
N THR A 322 -17.77 -11.15 -22.83
CA THR A 322 -17.63 -10.11 -21.82
C THR A 322 -16.58 -9.07 -22.25
N TRP A 323 -15.43 -9.51 -22.78
CA TRP A 323 -14.39 -8.59 -23.27
C TRP A 323 -14.92 -7.69 -24.39
N ASP A 324 -15.51 -8.27 -25.46
CA ASP A 324 -16.06 -7.53 -26.60
C ASP A 324 -17.09 -6.47 -26.16
N ALA A 325 -17.93 -6.80 -25.18
CA ALA A 325 -18.95 -5.89 -24.66
C ALA A 325 -18.36 -4.67 -23.93
N PHE A 326 -17.28 -4.85 -23.16
CA PHE A 326 -16.63 -3.76 -22.44
C PHE A 326 -15.66 -2.96 -23.31
N GLU A 327 -14.96 -3.61 -24.24
CA GLU A 327 -14.10 -2.95 -25.24
C GLU A 327 -14.90 -1.97 -26.10
N ALA A 328 -16.12 -2.36 -26.52
CA ALA A 328 -17.00 -1.49 -27.29
C ALA A 328 -17.48 -0.24 -26.53
N LEU A 329 -17.56 -0.31 -25.19
CA LEU A 329 -17.98 0.80 -24.33
C LEU A 329 -16.82 1.74 -23.97
N PHE A 330 -15.61 1.20 -23.87
CA PHE A 330 -14.41 1.91 -23.44
C PHE A 330 -13.30 1.71 -24.47
N PRO A 331 -13.42 2.30 -25.67
CA PRO A 331 -12.37 2.16 -26.68
C PRO A 331 -11.07 2.77 -26.14
N GLY A 332 -10.02 1.96 -26.16
CA GLY A 332 -8.69 2.26 -25.64
C GLY A 332 -7.63 2.39 -26.70
#